data_AF-A0A7K0N9C4-F1
#
_entry.id   AF-A0A7K0N9C4-F1
#
_cell.length_a   1.000
_cell.length_b   1.000
_cell.length_c   1.000
_cell.angle_alpha   90.00
_cell.angle_beta   90.00
_cell.angle_gamma   90.00
#
_symmetry.space_group_name_H-M   'P 1'
#
loop_
_entity.id
_entity.type
_entity.pdbx_description
1 polymer ?
#
loop_
_entity_poly.entity_id
_entity_poly.type
_entity_poly.pdbx_seq_one_letter_code
_entity_poly.pdbx_strand_id
1 'polypeptide(L)'
;MRGWVRVRRTWLGDRGFTLTELVIAMVVLGVLASIAIPSFLGSRNNSYDKEAQSSIENVMRAAKFHYQSQGDFSDASSAQCGDTTKLAADLQKLEPNIDVVASFVSSTNSRIVSVQAVQTWDSTGGLLGCQGFYAVAFSSSGSCWAARIILEGKYLASGSVSPVVVNAQLNTSNSAIATWSALAVNGNAFGVLKPQTSAASGDNSNGAVAIKNACKAITQSTGSATTISNYIAPSQFYTSWRDTTAGGIASSSSSSSSSSATYAAGDPGPGGGIVFYV
;
A
#
# COMPACT_ATOMS: atom_id res chain seq x y z
N MET A 1 -20.36 -69.30 13.03
CA MET A 1 -20.32 -69.41 11.55
C MET A 1 -20.06 -68.02 10.99
N ARG A 2 -18.87 -67.77 10.41
CA ARG A 2 -18.49 -66.46 9.85
C ARG A 2 -18.80 -66.46 8.35
N GLY A 3 -19.85 -65.75 7.95
CA GLY A 3 -20.23 -65.59 6.54
C GLY A 3 -19.25 -64.67 5.81
N TRP A 4 -18.67 -65.16 4.72
CA TRP A 4 -17.85 -64.37 3.81
C TRP A 4 -18.76 -63.53 2.91
N VAL A 5 -18.75 -62.21 3.10
CA VAL A 5 -19.38 -61.26 2.17
C VAL A 5 -18.50 -61.17 0.93
N ARG A 6 -19.01 -61.69 -0.19
CA ARG A 6 -18.33 -61.66 -1.50
C ARG A 6 -18.57 -60.30 -2.17
N VAL A 7 -17.61 -59.38 -2.07
CA VAL A 7 -17.63 -58.12 -2.82
C VAL A 7 -17.49 -58.44 -4.31
N ARG A 8 -18.59 -58.31 -5.06
CA ARG A 8 -18.56 -58.32 -6.53
C ARG A 8 -17.99 -56.98 -7.01
N ARG A 9 -16.72 -56.98 -7.45
CA ARG A 9 -16.20 -55.92 -8.33
C ARG A 9 -16.95 -56.00 -9.65
N THR A 10 -17.93 -55.13 -9.84
CA THR A 10 -18.52 -54.87 -11.15
C THR A 10 -17.48 -54.12 -11.96
N TRP A 11 -16.80 -54.84 -12.84
CA TRP A 11 -16.01 -54.27 -13.92
C TRP A 11 -16.98 -53.49 -14.81
N LEU A 12 -17.10 -52.18 -14.58
CA LEU A 12 -17.72 -51.25 -15.50
C LEU A 12 -16.91 -51.32 -16.79
N GLY A 13 -17.55 -51.80 -17.87
CA GLY A 13 -16.88 -52.08 -19.13
C GLY A 13 -16.07 -50.90 -19.64
N ASP A 14 -14.88 -51.21 -20.16
CA ASP A 14 -13.96 -50.30 -20.86
C ASP A 14 -14.65 -49.69 -22.10
N ARG A 15 -15.51 -48.69 -21.90
CA ARG A 15 -15.95 -47.80 -22.97
C ARG A 15 -14.80 -46.82 -23.22
N GLY A 16 -14.08 -47.03 -24.32
CA GLY A 16 -13.00 -46.15 -24.75
C GLY A 16 -13.48 -44.70 -24.89
N PHE A 17 -12.68 -43.77 -24.40
CA PHE A 17 -12.90 -42.33 -24.50
C PHE A 17 -13.07 -41.94 -25.98
N THR A 18 -14.20 -41.33 -26.36
CA THR A 18 -14.38 -40.91 -27.76
C THR A 18 -13.59 -39.63 -28.02
N LEU A 19 -12.99 -39.48 -29.21
CA LEU A 19 -12.24 -38.26 -29.56
C LEU A 19 -13.13 -37.00 -29.48
N THR A 20 -14.41 -37.14 -29.82
CA THR A 20 -15.40 -36.06 -29.74
C THR A 20 -15.67 -35.57 -28.32
N GLU A 21 -15.53 -36.44 -27.32
CA GLU A 21 -15.79 -36.13 -25.92
C GLU A 21 -14.65 -35.31 -25.32
N LEU A 22 -13.40 -35.58 -25.71
CA LEU A 22 -12.28 -34.69 -25.38
C LEU A 22 -12.38 -33.35 -26.10
N VAL A 23 -12.79 -33.35 -27.37
CA VAL A 23 -12.87 -32.11 -28.16
C VAL A 23 -13.92 -31.15 -27.58
N ILE A 24 -15.13 -31.64 -27.28
CA ILE A 24 -16.18 -30.79 -26.68
C ILE A 24 -15.74 -30.29 -25.30
N ALA A 25 -15.09 -31.15 -24.49
CA ALA A 25 -14.56 -30.75 -23.19
C ALA A 25 -13.52 -29.61 -23.32
N MET A 26 -12.59 -29.70 -24.28
CA MET A 26 -11.61 -28.65 -24.53
C MET A 26 -12.25 -27.34 -24.99
N VAL A 27 -13.31 -27.41 -25.81
CA VAL A 27 -14.06 -26.21 -26.24
C VAL A 27 -14.73 -25.54 -25.04
N VAL A 28 -15.40 -26.30 -24.17
CA VAL A 28 -16.06 -25.74 -22.98
C VAL A 28 -15.03 -25.14 -22.01
N LEU A 29 -13.92 -25.84 -21.75
CA LEU A 29 -12.83 -25.32 -20.91
C LEU A 29 -12.21 -24.05 -21.50
N GLY A 30 -12.10 -23.96 -22.83
CA GLY A 30 -11.62 -22.76 -23.51
C GLY A 30 -12.52 -21.54 -23.29
N VAL A 31 -13.85 -21.72 -23.39
CA VAL A 31 -14.81 -20.64 -23.13
C VAL A 31 -14.74 -20.19 -21.67
N LEU A 32 -14.71 -21.12 -20.72
CA LEU A 32 -14.60 -20.78 -19.29
C LEU A 32 -13.28 -20.07 -18.95
N ALA A 33 -12.17 -20.55 -19.51
CA ALA A 33 -10.86 -19.96 -19.30
C ALA A 33 -10.78 -18.51 -19.80
N SER A 34 -11.42 -18.19 -20.93
CA SER A 34 -11.38 -16.84 -21.51
C SER A 34 -11.99 -15.76 -20.60
N ILE A 35 -13.02 -16.11 -19.82
CA ILE A 35 -13.67 -15.20 -18.86
C ILE A 35 -12.91 -15.19 -17.52
N ALA A 36 -12.41 -16.35 -17.08
CA ALA A 36 -11.79 -16.50 -15.76
C ALA A 36 -10.37 -15.92 -15.68
N ILE A 37 -9.54 -16.11 -16.71
CA ILE A 37 -8.13 -15.67 -16.72
C ILE A 37 -7.96 -14.17 -16.42
N PRO A 38 -8.66 -13.23 -17.09
CA PRO A 38 -8.44 -11.80 -16.83
C PRO A 38 -8.81 -11.41 -15.39
N SER A 39 -9.90 -11.96 -14.85
CA SER A 39 -10.31 -11.70 -13.45
C SER A 39 -9.30 -12.27 -12.45
N PHE A 40 -8.81 -13.50 -12.70
CA PHE A 40 -7.82 -14.15 -11.85
C PHE A 40 -6.51 -13.37 -11.78
N LEU A 41 -6.03 -12.84 -12.92
CA LEU A 41 -4.82 -12.01 -12.95
C LEU A 41 -4.99 -10.70 -12.16
N GLY A 42 -6.17 -10.05 -12.24
CA GLY A 42 -6.46 -8.86 -11.45
C GLY A 42 -6.47 -9.13 -9.94
N SER A 43 -7.14 -10.21 -9.51
CA SER A 43 -7.19 -10.63 -8.10
C SER A 43 -5.80 -10.98 -7.55
N ARG A 44 -4.97 -11.65 -8.36
CA ARG A 44 -3.59 -11.98 -8.03
C ARG A 44 -2.74 -10.73 -7.83
N ASN A 45 -2.82 -9.76 -8.74
CA ASN A 45 -2.07 -8.51 -8.62
C ASN A 45 -2.49 -7.72 -7.38
N ASN A 46 -3.79 -7.64 -7.09
CA ASN A 46 -4.29 -6.99 -5.87
C ASN A 46 -3.76 -7.69 -4.61
N SER A 47 -3.67 -9.02 -4.61
CA SER A 47 -3.11 -9.78 -3.48
C SER A 47 -1.63 -9.45 -3.24
N TYR A 48 -0.83 -9.28 -4.30
CA TYR A 48 0.55 -8.84 -4.17
C TYR A 48 0.68 -7.42 -3.65
N ASP A 49 -0.20 -6.53 -4.09
CA ASP A 49 -0.25 -5.16 -3.58
C ASP A 49 -0.62 -5.12 -2.10
N LYS A 50 -1.59 -5.95 -1.68
CA LYS A 50 -1.95 -6.11 -0.25
C LYS A 50 -0.82 -6.68 0.59
N GLU A 51 0.00 -7.58 0.05
CA GLU A 51 1.18 -8.07 0.76
C GLU A 51 2.17 -6.92 1.03
N ALA A 52 2.48 -6.10 0.01
CA ALA A 52 3.35 -4.94 0.18
C ALA A 52 2.78 -3.91 1.15
N GLN A 53 1.47 -3.61 1.07
CA GLN A 53 0.79 -2.71 2.00
C GLN A 53 0.86 -3.23 3.44
N SER A 54 0.62 -4.54 3.66
CA SER A 54 0.69 -5.15 4.98
C SER A 54 2.09 -5.09 5.58
N SER A 55 3.14 -5.33 4.78
CA SER A 55 4.51 -5.19 5.25
C SER A 55 4.83 -3.75 5.67
N ILE A 56 4.40 -2.77 4.86
CA ILE A 56 4.54 -1.36 5.20
C ILE A 56 3.80 -1.06 6.51
N GLU A 57 2.57 -1.54 6.69
CA GLU A 57 1.81 -1.31 7.92
C GLU A 57 2.47 -1.87 9.18
N ASN A 58 3.06 -3.06 9.10
CA ASN A 58 3.79 -3.65 10.22
C ASN A 58 5.01 -2.78 10.59
N VAL A 59 5.79 -2.34 9.59
CA VAL A 59 6.91 -1.41 9.81
C VAL A 59 6.45 -0.06 10.33
N MET A 60 5.29 0.44 9.90
CA MET A 60 4.70 1.68 10.43
C MET A 60 4.27 1.54 11.90
N ARG A 61 3.83 0.35 12.33
CA ARG A 61 3.58 0.07 13.76
C ARG A 61 4.89 0.04 14.55
N ALA A 62 5.93 -0.60 14.01
CA ALA A 62 7.28 -0.57 14.58
C ALA A 62 7.79 0.86 14.78
N ALA A 63 7.66 1.70 13.74
CA ALA A 63 8.06 3.10 13.79
C ALA A 63 7.28 3.89 14.83
N LYS A 64 5.97 3.66 14.98
CA LYS A 64 5.16 4.29 16.04
C LYS A 64 5.61 3.86 17.44
N PHE A 65 5.95 2.59 17.62
CA PHE A 65 6.49 2.10 18.90
C PHE A 65 7.84 2.74 19.22
N HIS A 66 8.73 2.81 18.21
CA HIS A 66 10.01 3.49 18.29
C HIS A 66 9.85 4.97 18.69
N TYR A 67 8.89 5.67 18.06
CA TYR A 67 8.54 7.04 18.41
C TYR A 67 8.06 7.18 19.86
N GLN A 68 7.22 6.27 20.36
CA GLN A 68 6.76 6.32 21.75
C GLN A 68 7.90 6.18 22.76
N SER A 69 8.99 5.50 22.39
CA SER A 69 10.14 5.32 23.27
C SER A 69 11.10 6.50 23.30
N GLN A 70 11.17 7.30 22.23
CA GLN A 70 12.18 8.36 22.06
C GLN A 70 11.62 9.77 21.92
N GLY A 71 10.35 9.90 21.51
CA GLY A 71 9.72 11.17 21.17
C GLY A 71 10.00 11.66 19.74
N ASP A 72 10.78 10.91 18.95
CA ASP A 72 11.00 11.17 17.53
C ASP A 72 11.28 9.87 16.73
N PHE A 73 11.40 9.99 15.41
CA PHE A 73 11.74 8.86 14.52
C PHE A 73 13.25 8.72 14.27
N SER A 74 14.10 9.41 15.02
CA SER A 74 15.56 9.37 14.82
C SER A 74 16.13 7.98 15.15
N ASP A 75 17.32 7.64 14.64
CA ASP A 75 17.96 6.39 15.07
C ASP A 75 18.34 6.45 16.56
N ALA A 76 18.22 5.33 17.28
CA ALA A 76 18.34 5.34 18.74
C ALA A 76 19.76 5.57 19.27
N SER A 77 20.77 5.52 18.40
CA SER A 77 22.17 5.57 18.80
C SER A 77 22.82 6.93 18.57
N SER A 78 22.45 7.62 17.50
CA SER A 78 23.03 8.91 17.08
C SER A 78 22.00 10.02 16.92
N ALA A 79 20.71 9.74 17.15
CA ALA A 79 19.62 10.69 16.92
C ALA A 79 19.66 11.32 15.51
N GLN A 80 20.08 10.55 14.49
CA GLN A 80 20.20 11.02 13.13
C GLN A 80 18.88 10.83 12.36
N CYS A 81 18.47 11.84 11.59
CA CYS A 81 17.41 11.72 10.57
C CYS A 81 18.01 11.44 9.18
N GLY A 82 17.17 11.05 8.23
CA GLY A 82 17.53 10.90 6.81
C GLY A 82 18.20 9.56 6.53
N ASP A 83 19.33 9.61 5.82
CA ASP A 83 20.03 8.42 5.33
C ASP A 83 20.83 7.73 6.45
N THR A 84 20.15 6.86 7.19
CA THR A 84 20.74 6.10 8.28
C THR A 84 20.41 4.62 8.16
N THR A 85 21.44 3.77 8.25
CA THR A 85 21.29 2.31 8.37
C THR A 85 20.89 1.88 9.77
N LYS A 86 21.14 2.73 10.77
CA LYS A 86 20.87 2.44 12.18
C LYS A 86 19.38 2.45 12.48
N LEU A 87 18.64 3.41 11.89
CA LEU A 87 17.18 3.43 12.01
C LEU A 87 16.56 2.13 11.51
N ALA A 88 17.00 1.64 10.35
CA ALA A 88 16.53 0.37 9.80
C ALA A 88 16.83 -0.80 10.75
N ALA A 89 18.04 -0.84 11.33
CA ALA A 89 18.41 -1.86 12.31
C ALA A 89 17.61 -1.78 13.62
N ASP A 90 17.24 -0.58 14.07
CA ASP A 90 16.41 -0.41 15.27
C ASP A 90 14.98 -0.89 15.02
N LEU A 91 14.40 -0.56 13.87
CA LEU A 91 13.08 -1.06 13.47
C LEU A 91 13.08 -2.58 13.22
N GLN A 92 14.18 -3.14 12.71
CA GLN A 92 14.35 -4.59 12.52
C GLN A 92 14.24 -5.37 13.84
N LYS A 93 14.67 -4.78 14.97
CA LYS A 93 14.54 -5.41 16.30
C LYS A 93 13.08 -5.46 16.76
N LEU A 94 12.27 -4.50 16.32
CA LEU A 94 10.85 -4.40 16.67
C LEU A 94 9.98 -5.29 15.77
N GLU A 95 10.32 -5.38 14.48
CA GLU A 95 9.62 -6.22 13.50
C GLU A 95 10.60 -7.19 12.80
N PRO A 96 10.95 -8.33 13.43
CA PRO A 96 11.95 -9.25 12.89
C PRO A 96 11.46 -10.07 11.68
N ASN A 97 10.15 -10.07 11.41
CA ASN A 97 9.53 -10.87 10.35
C ASN A 97 9.64 -10.23 8.95
N ILE A 98 10.02 -8.95 8.88
CA ILE A 98 10.15 -8.16 7.66
C ILE A 98 11.58 -7.66 7.60
N ASP A 99 12.17 -7.58 6.40
CA ASP A 99 13.51 -7.03 6.22
C ASP A 99 13.42 -5.52 6.04
N VAL A 100 13.86 -4.77 7.05
CA VAL A 100 13.86 -3.31 7.06
C VAL A 100 15.23 -2.83 6.59
N VAL A 101 15.24 -2.07 5.51
CA VAL A 101 16.47 -1.57 4.87
C VAL A 101 16.54 -0.05 4.90
N ALA A 102 17.77 0.46 4.83
CA ALA A 102 18.03 1.90 4.83
C ALA A 102 17.38 2.62 3.64
N SER A 103 17.21 3.93 3.79
CA SER A 103 16.50 4.80 2.84
C SER A 103 17.05 4.80 1.41
N PHE A 104 18.35 4.58 1.24
CA PHE A 104 19.04 4.54 -0.05
C PHE A 104 19.01 3.15 -0.71
N VAL A 105 18.59 2.12 0.02
CA VAL A 105 18.43 0.76 -0.49
C VAL A 105 17.04 0.60 -1.08
N SER A 106 16.96 0.12 -2.33
CA SER A 106 15.69 -0.20 -2.97
C SER A 106 15.05 -1.43 -2.35
N SER A 107 13.76 -1.33 -2.04
CA SER A 107 12.90 -2.48 -1.81
C SER A 107 12.79 -3.29 -3.10
N THR A 108 13.23 -4.55 -3.05
CA THR A 108 13.17 -5.45 -4.22
C THR A 108 12.00 -6.43 -4.20
N ASN A 109 11.28 -6.56 -3.08
CA ASN A 109 10.14 -7.44 -2.86
C ASN A 109 9.20 -6.86 -1.78
N SER A 110 8.00 -7.41 -1.64
CA SER A 110 6.94 -7.00 -0.70
C SER A 110 7.36 -7.12 0.77
N ARG A 111 8.36 -7.94 1.09
CA ARG A 111 8.90 -8.15 2.44
C ARG A 111 10.16 -7.37 2.76
N ILE A 112 10.67 -6.58 1.81
CA ILE A 112 11.81 -5.69 2.03
C ILE A 112 11.23 -4.27 2.07
N VAL A 113 11.32 -3.59 3.19
CA VAL A 113 10.75 -2.25 3.36
C VAL A 113 11.86 -1.25 3.54
N SER A 114 11.99 -0.32 2.60
CA SER A 114 12.91 0.80 2.72
C SER A 114 12.28 1.87 3.59
N VAL A 115 13.02 2.36 4.59
CA VAL A 115 12.52 3.32 5.58
C VAL A 115 13.36 4.58 5.65
N GLN A 116 12.73 5.69 6.03
CA GLN A 116 13.44 6.92 6.33
C GLN A 116 12.70 7.78 7.36
N ALA A 117 13.43 8.30 8.33
CA ALA A 117 12.96 9.40 9.17
C ALA A 117 13.31 10.75 8.54
N VAL A 118 12.40 11.71 8.61
CA VAL A 118 12.51 13.00 7.91
C VAL A 118 12.35 14.12 8.92
N GLN A 119 13.19 15.13 8.76
CA GLN A 119 13.06 16.36 9.52
C GLN A 119 11.83 17.13 9.09
N THR A 120 11.21 17.81 10.05
CA THR A 120 10.08 18.68 9.78
C THR A 120 10.32 20.07 10.37
N TRP A 121 9.69 21.07 9.77
CA TRP A 121 9.79 22.45 10.20
C TRP A 121 8.43 23.04 10.56
N ASP A 122 8.41 23.97 11.53
CA ASP A 122 7.23 24.72 11.93
C ASP A 122 6.88 25.84 10.94
N SER A 123 5.80 26.60 11.21
CA SER A 123 5.36 27.73 10.37
C SER A 123 6.37 28.87 10.22
N THR A 124 7.33 28.94 11.13
CA THR A 124 8.34 30.00 11.26
C THR A 124 9.70 29.55 10.70
N GLY A 125 9.82 28.29 10.29
CA GLY A 125 11.06 27.69 9.81
C GLY A 125 11.96 27.11 10.90
N GLY A 126 11.46 26.96 12.13
CA GLY A 126 12.13 26.24 13.21
C GLY A 126 12.16 24.74 12.96
N LEU A 127 13.29 24.10 13.25
CA LEU A 127 13.46 22.65 13.13
C LEU A 127 12.80 21.93 14.31
N LEU A 128 11.95 20.92 14.02
CA LEU A 128 11.22 20.13 15.02
C LEU A 128 11.81 18.72 15.25
N GLY A 129 12.95 18.41 14.61
CA GLY A 129 13.57 17.09 14.66
C GLY A 129 12.93 16.09 13.68
N CYS A 130 13.17 14.79 13.89
CA CYS A 130 12.68 13.73 13.01
C CYS A 130 11.21 13.39 13.26
N GLN A 131 10.28 14.26 12.86
CA GLN A 131 8.85 14.06 13.12
C GLN A 131 8.10 13.41 11.94
N GLY A 132 8.79 13.19 10.83
CA GLY A 132 8.29 12.47 9.67
C GLY A 132 8.91 11.09 9.53
N PHE A 133 8.14 10.16 8.97
CA PHE A 133 8.60 8.82 8.65
C PHE A 133 7.98 8.34 7.36
N TYR A 134 8.79 7.69 6.52
CA TYR A 134 8.41 7.10 5.24
C TYR A 134 8.78 5.62 5.25
N ALA A 135 7.87 4.80 4.73
CA ALA A 135 8.10 3.38 4.49
C ALA A 135 7.63 3.02 3.09
N VAL A 136 8.46 2.28 2.35
CA VAL A 136 8.26 2.00 0.93
C VAL A 136 8.54 0.53 0.64
N ALA A 137 7.64 -0.13 -0.08
CA ALA A 137 7.78 -1.54 -0.48
C ALA A 137 7.36 -1.78 -1.93
N PHE A 138 8.04 -2.70 -2.59
CA PHE A 138 7.83 -3.06 -3.99
C PHE A 138 6.94 -4.29 -4.06
N SER A 139 5.80 -4.16 -4.74
CA SER A 139 4.88 -5.26 -4.95
C SER A 139 5.33 -6.15 -6.11
N SER A 140 5.07 -7.45 -5.99
CA SER A 140 5.24 -8.39 -7.11
C SER A 140 4.32 -8.08 -8.30
N SER A 141 3.33 -7.18 -8.14
CA SER A 141 2.53 -6.62 -9.25
C SER A 141 3.34 -5.69 -10.17
N GLY A 142 4.49 -5.20 -9.73
CA GLY A 142 5.32 -4.22 -10.43
C GLY A 142 5.13 -2.78 -9.94
N SER A 143 4.28 -2.54 -8.95
CA SER A 143 4.04 -1.21 -8.36
C SER A 143 4.86 -1.01 -7.08
N CYS A 144 5.31 0.22 -6.85
CA CYS A 144 5.93 0.61 -5.60
C CYS A 144 4.93 1.35 -4.71
N TRP A 145 4.77 0.91 -3.47
CA TRP A 145 3.84 1.46 -2.50
C TRP A 145 4.59 2.25 -1.45
N ALA A 146 4.05 3.40 -1.05
CA ALA A 146 4.63 4.23 -0.01
C ALA A 146 3.57 4.60 1.03
N ALA A 147 3.95 4.49 2.29
CA ALA A 147 3.25 5.14 3.39
C ALA A 147 4.14 6.21 4.01
N ARG A 148 3.48 7.22 4.54
CA ARG A 148 4.08 8.29 5.32
C ARG A 148 3.26 8.51 6.57
N ILE A 149 3.95 8.87 7.64
CA ILE A 149 3.35 9.47 8.82
C ILE A 149 4.18 10.68 9.21
N ILE A 150 3.51 11.79 9.51
CA ILE A 150 4.14 12.94 10.15
C ILE A 150 3.33 13.23 11.40
N LEU A 151 4.01 13.37 12.53
CA LEU A 151 3.34 13.59 13.81
C LEU A 151 3.31 15.08 14.14
N GLU A 152 4.39 15.78 13.82
CA GLU A 152 4.53 17.21 14.03
C GLU A 152 5.18 17.87 12.81
N GLY A 153 4.89 19.16 12.62
CA GLY A 153 5.49 19.98 11.57
C GLY A 153 4.64 20.27 10.34
N LYS A 154 4.98 21.37 9.68
CA LYS A 154 4.25 21.94 8.54
C LYS A 154 5.02 21.85 7.23
N TYR A 155 6.34 21.76 7.28
CA TYR A 155 7.17 21.68 6.07
C TYR A 155 8.18 20.54 6.16
N LEU A 156 8.55 19.99 4.99
CA LEU A 156 9.60 18.97 4.82
C LEU A 156 10.94 19.55 4.36
N ALA A 157 10.99 20.87 4.19
CA ALA A 157 12.20 21.61 3.88
C ALA A 157 12.20 22.94 4.62
N SER A 158 13.40 23.46 4.91
CA SER A 158 13.57 24.80 5.48
C SER A 158 13.01 25.88 4.55
N GLY A 159 12.45 26.95 5.12
CA GLY A 159 11.99 28.12 4.34
C GLY A 159 10.54 28.06 3.86
N SER A 160 9.68 27.31 4.55
CA SER A 160 8.23 27.24 4.27
C SER A 160 7.86 26.70 2.89
N VAL A 161 8.76 25.93 2.27
CA VAL A 161 8.55 25.29 0.98
C VAL A 161 7.99 23.89 1.23
N SER A 162 6.67 23.74 1.37
CA SER A 162 6.03 22.41 1.40
C SER A 162 5.24 22.16 0.14
N PRO A 163 5.47 21.04 -0.53
CA PRO A 163 4.45 20.41 -1.31
C PRO A 163 4.11 19.11 -0.57
N VAL A 164 3.16 19.15 0.35
CA VAL A 164 2.48 17.94 0.78
C VAL A 164 1.01 18.23 0.98
N VAL A 165 0.25 17.96 -0.08
CA VAL A 165 -1.20 18.06 -0.10
C VAL A 165 -1.73 16.65 -0.34
N VAL A 166 -2.35 16.04 0.65
CA VAL A 166 -3.05 14.77 0.44
C VAL A 166 -4.36 15.02 -0.28
N ASN A 167 -4.69 14.17 -1.25
CA ASN A 167 -5.98 14.20 -1.88
C ASN A 167 -7.01 13.57 -0.96
N ALA A 168 -8.14 14.24 -0.79
CA ALA A 168 -9.29 13.65 -0.14
C ALA A 168 -9.79 12.42 -0.94
N GLN A 169 -10.33 11.43 -0.23
CA GLN A 169 -11.00 10.30 -0.85
C GLN A 169 -12.35 10.78 -1.43
N LEU A 170 -12.43 10.93 -2.75
CA LEU A 170 -13.69 11.14 -3.43
C LEU A 170 -14.49 9.83 -3.34
N ASN A 171 -15.59 9.81 -2.58
CA ASN A 171 -16.65 8.85 -2.86
C ASN A 171 -17.31 9.31 -4.15
N THR A 172 -17.44 8.43 -5.15
CA THR A 172 -18.01 8.71 -6.48
C THR A 172 -19.45 9.22 -6.48
N SER A 173 -20.05 9.49 -5.32
CA SER A 173 -21.37 10.09 -5.15
C SER A 173 -21.36 11.50 -4.54
N ASN A 174 -20.18 12.06 -4.22
CA ASN A 174 -20.11 13.42 -3.70
C ASN A 174 -18.92 14.18 -4.31
N SER A 175 -19.17 14.80 -5.46
CA SER A 175 -18.22 15.60 -6.24
C SER A 175 -17.93 16.99 -5.62
N ALA A 176 -18.28 17.21 -4.36
CA ALA A 176 -17.96 18.45 -3.66
C ALA A 176 -16.55 18.33 -3.08
N ILE A 177 -15.59 18.77 -3.89
CA ILE A 177 -14.21 19.02 -3.50
C ILE A 177 -14.20 20.05 -2.36
N ALA A 178 -13.95 19.59 -1.14
CA ALA A 178 -13.48 20.48 -0.08
C ALA A 178 -11.96 20.58 -0.19
N THR A 179 -11.46 21.40 -1.11
CA THR A 179 -10.08 21.90 -1.06
C THR A 179 -10.01 22.98 0.02
N TRP A 180 -9.98 22.54 1.27
CA TRP A 180 -9.71 23.36 2.45
C TRP A 180 -8.87 22.47 3.36
N SER A 181 -7.66 22.78 3.78
CA SER A 181 -6.97 24.06 3.93
C SER A 181 -5.47 23.77 4.07
N ALA A 182 -4.63 24.78 4.19
CA ALA A 182 -3.18 24.69 4.42
C ALA A 182 -2.77 24.12 5.80
N LEU A 183 -3.44 23.07 6.27
CA LEU A 183 -3.27 22.39 7.56
C LEU A 183 -3.46 20.88 7.33
N ALA A 184 -2.60 19.95 7.71
CA ALA A 184 -1.25 19.97 8.23
C ALA A 184 -0.55 18.79 7.53
N VAL A 185 0.77 18.79 7.42
CA VAL A 185 1.50 17.61 6.93
C VAL A 185 1.31 16.42 7.90
N ASN A 186 0.86 16.72 9.11
CA ASN A 186 0.52 15.78 10.16
C ASN A 186 -0.56 14.78 9.73
N GLY A 187 -0.30 13.52 10.01
CA GLY A 187 -1.17 12.40 9.74
C GLY A 187 -0.55 11.37 8.83
N ASN A 188 -1.31 10.29 8.62
CA ASN A 188 -0.95 9.22 7.73
C ASN A 188 -1.32 9.56 6.28
N ALA A 189 -0.45 9.17 5.35
CA ALA A 189 -0.66 9.36 3.93
C ALA A 189 -0.12 8.17 3.14
N PHE A 190 -0.83 7.75 2.10
CA PHE A 190 -0.53 6.55 1.32
C PHE A 190 -0.52 6.84 -0.17
N GLY A 191 0.44 6.30 -0.90
CA GLY A 191 0.61 6.54 -2.33
C GLY A 191 1.15 5.32 -3.05
N VAL A 192 1.03 5.35 -4.38
CA VAL A 192 1.53 4.29 -5.26
C VAL A 192 2.22 4.89 -6.47
N LEU A 193 3.39 4.35 -6.79
CA LEU A 193 4.15 4.63 -7.98
C LEU A 193 4.04 3.42 -8.91
N LYS A 194 3.39 3.62 -10.06
CA LYS A 194 3.17 2.56 -11.05
C LYS A 194 4.07 2.77 -12.26
N PRO A 195 4.53 1.70 -12.92
CA PRO A 195 5.15 1.83 -14.22
C PRO A 195 4.12 2.30 -15.24
N GLN A 196 4.41 3.41 -15.93
CA GLN A 196 3.60 3.86 -17.05
C GLN A 196 4.39 3.68 -18.36
N THR A 197 3.71 3.16 -19.37
CA THR A 197 4.18 3.26 -20.77
C THR A 197 3.54 4.52 -21.33
N SER A 198 4.35 5.50 -21.73
CA SER A 198 3.96 6.84 -22.15
C SER A 198 2.59 6.92 -22.86
N ALA A 199 1.55 7.33 -22.13
CA ALA A 199 0.31 7.85 -22.70
C ALA A 199 -0.49 8.68 -21.66
N ALA A 200 -0.71 9.95 -22.00
CA ALA A 200 -1.76 10.87 -21.52
C ALA A 200 -1.68 11.54 -20.14
N SER A 201 -0.72 11.24 -19.26
CA SER A 201 -0.57 12.01 -18.01
C SER A 201 0.91 12.23 -17.73
N GLY A 202 1.35 13.49 -17.66
CA GLY A 202 2.75 13.90 -17.55
C GLY A 202 3.48 13.49 -16.26
N ASP A 203 3.01 12.46 -15.56
CA ASP A 203 3.60 11.95 -14.33
C ASP A 203 4.22 10.57 -14.61
N ASN A 204 5.56 10.50 -14.58
CA ASN A 204 6.43 9.31 -14.65
C ASN A 204 6.41 8.42 -15.92
N SER A 205 7.05 8.88 -17.01
CA SER A 205 7.37 8.10 -18.23
C SER A 205 8.36 6.93 -18.04
N ASN A 206 8.47 6.36 -16.85
CA ASN A 206 9.56 5.49 -16.44
C ASN A 206 9.08 4.04 -16.31
N GLY A 207 9.69 3.14 -17.08
CA GLY A 207 9.34 1.72 -17.11
C GLY A 207 9.57 0.98 -15.79
N ALA A 208 9.11 -0.27 -15.70
CA ALA A 208 9.12 -1.10 -14.48
C ALA A 208 10.48 -1.21 -13.76
N VAL A 209 11.59 -1.21 -14.52
CA VAL A 209 12.95 -1.24 -13.95
C VAL A 209 13.27 0.05 -13.18
N ALA A 210 12.87 1.19 -13.71
CA ALA A 210 13.09 2.49 -13.07
C ALA A 210 12.24 2.63 -11.80
N ILE A 211 10.99 2.16 -11.82
CA ILE A 211 10.13 2.11 -10.63
C ILE A 211 10.75 1.24 -9.54
N LYS A 212 11.26 0.06 -9.89
CA LYS A 212 11.93 -0.83 -8.93
C LYS A 212 13.14 -0.14 -8.29
N ASN A 213 14.03 0.45 -9.10
CA ASN A 213 15.23 1.15 -8.59
C ASN A 213 14.90 2.40 -7.76
N ALA A 214 13.75 3.03 -8.03
CA ALA A 214 13.27 4.19 -7.29
C ALA A 214 12.41 3.85 -6.07
N CYS A 215 12.10 2.57 -5.86
CA CYS A 215 11.30 2.09 -4.74
C CYS A 215 12.10 2.08 -3.43
N LYS A 216 12.45 3.26 -2.95
CA LYS A 216 13.28 3.50 -1.77
C LYS A 216 12.77 4.74 -1.04
N ALA A 217 12.91 4.80 0.29
CA ALA A 217 12.31 5.87 1.06
C ALA A 217 12.92 7.24 0.77
N ILE A 218 14.21 7.31 0.44
CA ILE A 218 14.89 8.58 0.13
C ILE A 218 14.22 9.34 -1.03
N THR A 219 13.77 8.64 -2.07
CA THR A 219 13.13 9.28 -3.23
C THR A 219 11.75 9.86 -2.92
N GLN A 220 11.05 9.32 -1.92
CA GLN A 220 9.72 9.78 -1.52
C GLN A 220 9.77 10.87 -0.44
N SER A 221 10.86 10.88 0.33
CA SER A 221 11.03 11.70 1.52
C SER A 221 11.36 13.17 1.25
N THR A 222 11.93 13.50 0.09
CA THR A 222 12.53 14.81 -0.19
C THR A 222 11.52 15.92 -0.40
N GLY A 223 10.23 15.58 -0.61
CA GLY A 223 9.16 16.56 -0.73
C GLY A 223 9.45 17.66 -1.77
N SER A 224 10.27 17.40 -2.79
CA SER A 224 10.65 18.41 -3.78
C SER A 224 10.56 17.81 -5.18
N ALA A 225 9.76 18.44 -6.03
CA ALA A 225 9.49 17.99 -7.39
C ALA A 225 10.70 18.09 -8.32
N THR A 226 11.77 18.75 -7.88
CA THR A 226 12.80 19.30 -8.76
C THR A 226 14.04 18.41 -8.90
N THR A 227 14.15 17.27 -8.20
CA THR A 227 15.47 16.61 -8.07
C THR A 227 15.50 15.13 -8.46
N ILE A 228 14.38 14.42 -8.62
CA ILE A 228 14.42 12.98 -8.92
C ILE A 228 13.27 12.57 -9.86
N SER A 229 13.59 11.85 -10.95
CA SER A 229 12.59 11.11 -11.73
C SER A 229 12.15 9.88 -10.94
N ASN A 230 10.84 9.62 -10.78
CA ASN A 230 10.24 8.50 -10.02
C ASN A 230 9.99 8.72 -8.51
N TYR A 231 9.25 9.77 -8.18
CA TYR A 231 8.68 9.97 -6.85
C TYR A 231 7.16 10.07 -6.97
N ILE A 232 6.48 9.78 -5.86
CA ILE A 232 5.03 9.98 -5.73
C ILE A 232 4.85 11.47 -5.47
N ALA A 233 4.19 12.14 -6.41
CA ALA A 233 3.90 13.56 -6.23
C ALA A 233 3.07 13.74 -4.97
N PRO A 234 3.23 14.85 -4.23
CA PRO A 234 2.55 14.97 -2.96
C PRO A 234 1.03 14.94 -3.08
N SER A 235 0.49 15.47 -4.20
CA SER A 235 -0.92 15.38 -4.65
C SER A 235 -1.39 13.96 -5.06
N GLN A 236 -0.52 12.96 -5.04
CA GLN A 236 -0.86 11.57 -5.34
C GLN A 236 -0.98 10.73 -4.05
N PHE A 237 -0.78 11.35 -2.88
CA PHE A 237 -1.03 10.71 -1.61
C PHE A 237 -2.51 10.84 -1.20
N TYR A 238 -3.02 9.79 -0.56
CA TYR A 238 -4.38 9.70 -0.03
C TYR A 238 -4.37 9.41 1.47
N THR A 239 -5.51 9.60 2.13
CA THR A 239 -5.68 9.33 3.57
C THR A 239 -5.74 7.84 3.92
N SER A 240 -5.91 6.97 2.93
CA SER A 240 -6.05 5.52 3.06
C SER A 240 -5.43 4.81 1.84
N TRP A 241 -5.20 3.50 1.94
CA TRP A 241 -4.81 2.69 0.79
C TRP A 241 -5.91 2.72 -0.29
N ARG A 242 -5.50 2.93 -1.54
CA ARG A 242 -6.37 2.89 -2.71
C ARG A 242 -6.07 1.64 -3.50
N ASP A 243 -7.06 0.78 -3.69
CA ASP A 243 -6.88 -0.41 -4.54
C ASP A 243 -6.59 0.02 -5.98
N THR A 244 -5.59 -0.62 -6.58
CA THR A 244 -5.17 -0.36 -7.95
C THR A 244 -6.02 -1.17 -8.90
N THR A 245 -7.31 -0.91 -8.96
CA THR A 245 -8.13 -1.47 -10.02
C THR A 245 -7.63 -0.87 -11.34
N ALA A 246 -6.95 -1.68 -12.15
CA ALA A 246 -6.67 -1.37 -13.55
C ALA A 246 -8.00 -0.97 -14.20
N GLY A 247 -7.99 0.03 -15.09
CA GLY A 247 -9.18 0.53 -15.78
C GLY A 247 -10.10 -0.58 -16.23
N GLY A 248 -11.07 -0.90 -15.39
CA GLY A 248 -12.14 -1.82 -15.58
C GLY A 248 -13.38 -0.99 -15.46
N ILE A 249 -14.20 -1.02 -16.50
CA ILE A 249 -15.50 -0.35 -16.59
C ILE A 249 -16.16 -0.42 -15.22
N ALA A 250 -16.53 0.74 -14.69
CA ALA A 250 -17.35 0.86 -13.50
C ALA A 250 -18.55 -0.08 -13.62
N SER A 251 -18.47 -1.25 -13.00
CA SER A 251 -19.64 -2.01 -12.65
C SER A 251 -20.03 -1.51 -11.27
N SER A 252 -20.97 -0.57 -11.28
CA SER A 252 -21.73 -0.18 -10.11
C SER A 252 -22.39 -1.43 -9.52
N SER A 253 -21.75 -2.08 -8.54
CA SER A 253 -22.48 -2.88 -7.58
C SER A 253 -22.97 -1.93 -6.49
N SER A 254 -24.14 -1.35 -6.75
CA SER A 254 -24.97 -0.70 -5.76
C SER A 254 -25.33 -1.71 -4.68
N SER A 255 -24.60 -1.73 -3.57
CA SER A 255 -25.15 -2.24 -2.31
C SER A 255 -25.93 -1.08 -1.68
N SER A 256 -27.19 -0.97 -2.09
CA SER A 256 -28.21 -0.20 -1.39
C SER A 256 -28.41 -0.81 0.00
N SER A 257 -27.93 -0.15 1.04
CA SER A 257 -28.51 -0.27 2.38
C SER A 257 -29.02 1.10 2.79
N SER A 258 -30.31 1.28 2.62
CA SER A 258 -31.13 2.33 3.17
C SER A 258 -30.97 2.43 4.68
N SER A 259 -30.63 3.60 5.21
CA SER A 259 -31.29 4.13 6.41
C SER A 259 -31.02 5.62 6.53
N SER A 260 -32.14 6.33 6.66
CA SER A 260 -32.31 7.72 7.02
C SER A 260 -31.48 8.14 8.24
N ALA A 261 -31.05 9.40 8.22
CA ALA A 261 -30.42 10.09 9.32
C ALA A 261 -31.21 9.95 10.63
N THR A 262 -30.54 9.53 11.69
CA THR A 262 -30.86 9.92 13.06
C THR A 262 -29.54 9.92 13.83
N TYR A 263 -29.16 11.09 14.37
CA TYR A 263 -28.01 11.22 15.26
C TYR A 263 -28.29 10.42 16.54
N ALA A 264 -27.49 9.39 16.82
CA ALA A 264 -27.42 8.75 18.14
C ALA A 264 -26.05 8.09 18.32
N ALA A 265 -25.55 8.15 19.55
CA ALA A 265 -24.26 7.67 19.99
C ALA A 265 -24.05 6.17 19.78
N GLY A 266 -22.81 5.80 19.43
CA GLY A 266 -22.17 4.50 19.68
C GLY A 266 -22.69 3.30 18.88
N ASP A 267 -21.86 2.78 17.94
CA ASP A 267 -21.50 1.35 17.90
C ASP A 267 -20.36 1.07 16.87
N PRO A 268 -19.61 -0.04 17.03
CA PRO A 268 -18.16 -0.07 16.90
C PRO A 268 -17.66 -0.61 15.55
N GLY A 269 -16.45 -0.20 15.16
CA GLY A 269 -15.71 -0.76 14.04
C GLY A 269 -15.22 -2.20 14.32
N PRO A 270 -14.85 -2.96 13.27
CA PRO A 270 -14.48 -4.37 13.37
C PRO A 270 -13.09 -4.49 14.03
N GLY A 271 -13.10 -4.54 15.36
CA GLY A 271 -11.92 -4.54 16.22
C GLY A 271 -12.25 -3.78 17.50
N GLY A 272 -12.92 -4.45 18.44
CA GLY A 272 -13.35 -3.85 19.70
C GLY A 272 -12.19 -3.25 20.50
N GLY A 273 -12.15 -1.92 20.54
CA GLY A 273 -11.26 -1.13 21.40
C GLY A 273 -11.82 0.29 21.49
N ILE A 274 -12.32 0.66 22.68
CA ILE A 274 -12.91 1.97 22.98
C ILE A 274 -11.77 2.86 23.50
N VAL A 275 -11.54 4.02 22.88
CA VAL A 275 -10.63 5.05 23.41
C VAL A 275 -11.50 6.22 23.87
N PHE A 276 -11.56 6.44 25.18
CA PHE A 276 -12.13 7.64 25.79
C PHE A 276 -11.04 8.71 25.84
N TYR A 277 -11.35 9.92 25.40
CA TYR A 277 -10.61 11.12 25.79
C TYR A 277 -11.40 11.81 26.92
N VAL A 278 -10.72 12.11 28.02
CA VAL A 278 -11.15 13.11 29.01
C VAL A 278 -10.72 14.49 28.51
#